data_AF-A0A533U7R0-F1
#
_entry.id   AF-A0A533U7R0-F1
#
_cell.length_a   1.000
_cell.length_b   1.000
_cell.length_c   1.000
_cell.angle_alpha   90.00
_cell.angle_beta   90.00
_cell.angle_gamma   90.00
#
_symmetry.space_group_name_H-M   'P 1'
#
loop_
_entity.id
_entity.type
_entity.pdbx_description
1 polymer ?
#
loop_
_entity_poly.entity_id
_entity_poly.type
_entity_poly.pdbx_seq_one_letter_code
_entity_poly.pdbx_strand_id
1 'polypeptide(L)'
;MKSRKGLSTVVGMVFALIALATSIGYITYSMNILDQYDQTVIAKNQQTIDNGRENFQLYTTTIKNNKFNVTVINTGSLPINITKMWVQNYSVTDSINYYSINKLVSPGGILINIGQNLSPNLNVNPASNGYYNIKLITTRGNSLQFNMGSPGVKPLYMQLTITPQELTTTPINVTLSYLVTNNSTTNNLLT
;
A
#
# COMPACT_ATOMS: atom_id res chain seq x y z
N MET A 1 53.80 38.05 48.60
CA MET A 1 53.58 37.47 47.25
C MET A 1 53.17 35.98 47.23
N LYS A 2 52.94 35.28 48.38
CA LYS A 2 52.59 33.84 48.39
C LYS A 2 51.10 33.49 48.16
N SER A 3 50.14 34.41 48.29
CA SER A 3 48.70 34.08 48.17
C SER A 3 48.14 34.00 46.73
N ARG A 4 48.84 34.57 45.73
CA ARG A 4 48.40 34.52 44.32
C ARG A 4 48.53 33.14 43.66
N LYS A 5 49.37 32.25 44.19
CA LYS A 5 49.57 30.89 43.64
C LYS A 5 48.42 29.93 43.99
N GLY A 6 47.77 30.10 45.15
CA GLY A 6 46.62 29.26 45.56
C GLY A 6 45.37 29.52 44.71
N LEU A 7 45.10 30.79 44.41
CA LEU A 7 43.93 31.22 43.62
C LEU A 7 43.95 30.70 42.18
N SER A 8 45.12 30.69 41.53
CA SER A 8 45.30 30.12 40.18
C SER A 8 45.05 28.60 40.14
N THR A 9 45.48 27.89 41.18
CA THR A 9 45.30 26.44 41.30
C THR A 9 43.81 26.07 41.44
N VAL A 10 43.06 26.84 42.24
CA VAL A 10 41.61 26.64 42.41
C VAL A 10 40.85 26.93 41.12
N VAL A 11 41.19 28.02 40.42
CA VAL A 11 40.55 28.36 39.14
C VAL A 11 40.85 27.29 38.07
N GLY A 12 42.09 26.81 37.99
CA GLY A 12 42.47 25.72 37.08
C GLY A 12 41.71 24.42 37.37
N MET A 13 41.51 24.09 38.66
CA MET A 13 40.74 22.92 39.06
C MET A 13 39.26 23.02 38.66
N VAL A 14 38.64 24.20 38.82
CA VAL A 14 37.25 24.44 38.41
C VAL A 14 37.10 24.31 36.90
N PHE A 15 38.02 24.88 36.11
CA PHE A 15 38.03 24.72 34.66
C PHE A 15 38.20 23.27 34.23
N ALA A 16 39.10 22.53 34.88
CA ALA A 16 39.30 21.10 34.60
C ALA A 16 38.04 20.28 34.92
N LEU A 17 37.34 20.57 36.02
CA LEU A 17 36.08 19.91 36.37
C LEU A 17 34.97 20.20 35.36
N ILE A 18 34.83 21.46 34.92
CA ILE A 18 33.84 21.84 33.90
C ILE A 18 34.17 21.15 32.57
N ALA A 19 35.44 21.13 32.17
CA ALA A 19 35.88 20.44 30.96
C ALA A 19 35.56 18.93 31.03
N LEU A 20 35.92 18.26 32.13
CA LEU A 20 35.60 16.84 32.36
C LEU A 20 34.10 16.56 32.33
N ALA A 21 33.30 17.36 33.05
CA ALA A 21 31.85 17.21 33.08
C ALA A 21 31.23 17.38 31.69
N THR A 22 31.72 18.35 30.91
CA THR A 22 31.25 18.60 29.53
C THR A 22 31.63 17.44 28.61
N SER A 23 32.85 16.92 28.71
CA SER A 23 33.29 15.76 27.93
C SER A 23 32.47 14.51 28.25
N ILE A 24 32.24 14.21 29.54
CA ILE A 24 31.42 13.07 29.96
C ILE A 24 29.97 13.25 29.49
N GLY A 25 29.42 14.46 29.62
CA GLY A 25 28.08 14.78 29.13
C GLY A 25 27.95 14.57 27.61
N TYR A 26 28.93 15.02 26.85
CA TYR A 26 28.97 14.84 25.40
C TYR A 26 29.08 13.37 24.98
N ILE A 27 29.91 12.59 25.66
CA ILE A 27 30.05 11.14 25.41
C ILE A 27 28.73 10.44 25.70
N THR A 28 28.11 10.74 26.85
CA THR A 28 26.83 10.14 27.26
C THR A 28 25.72 10.49 26.27
N TYR A 29 25.63 11.75 25.86
CA TYR A 29 24.68 12.19 24.85
C TYR A 29 24.91 11.47 23.51
N SER A 30 26.15 11.41 23.05
CA SER A 30 26.51 10.73 21.81
C SER A 30 26.16 9.24 21.83
N MET A 31 26.40 8.56 22.96
CA MET A 31 26.01 7.15 23.16
C MET A 31 24.49 6.98 23.09
N ASN A 32 23.71 7.84 23.74
CA ASN A 32 22.25 7.79 23.67
C ASN A 32 21.73 7.98 22.24
N ILE A 33 22.35 8.87 21.46
CA ILE A 33 21.99 9.08 20.04
C ILE A 33 22.33 7.84 19.20
N LEU A 34 23.46 7.19 19.45
CA LEU A 34 23.83 5.94 18.79
C LEU A 34 22.84 4.83 19.11
N ASP A 35 22.48 4.64 20.37
CA ASP A 35 21.49 3.63 20.78
C ASP A 35 20.12 3.87 20.13
N GLN A 36 19.67 5.13 20.07
CA GLN A 36 18.43 5.49 19.38
C GLN A 36 18.49 5.22 17.87
N TYR A 37 19.63 5.50 17.25
CA TYR A 37 19.86 5.21 15.84
C TYR A 37 19.80 3.72 15.57
N ASP A 38 20.51 2.90 16.35
CA ASP A 38 20.55 1.45 16.19
C ASP A 38 19.15 0.83 16.36
N GLN A 39 18.40 1.26 17.38
CA GLN A 39 17.01 0.83 17.56
C GLN A 39 16.13 1.21 16.37
N THR A 40 16.33 2.41 15.81
CA THR A 40 15.58 2.87 14.64
C THR A 40 15.92 2.05 13.39
N VAL A 41 17.20 1.72 13.19
CA VAL A 41 17.64 0.89 12.07
C VAL A 41 17.08 -0.52 12.18
N ILE A 42 17.13 -1.13 13.38
CA ILE A 42 16.56 -2.45 13.64
C ILE A 42 15.05 -2.44 13.36
N ALA A 43 14.32 -1.46 13.91
CA ALA A 43 12.89 -1.32 13.68
C ALA A 43 12.56 -1.14 12.19
N LYS A 44 13.36 -0.36 11.46
CA LYS A 44 13.16 -0.14 10.03
C LYS A 44 13.43 -1.39 9.19
N ASN A 45 14.44 -2.17 9.55
CA ASN A 45 14.74 -3.44 8.91
C ASN A 45 13.59 -4.43 9.13
N GLN A 46 13.09 -4.53 10.38
CA GLN A 46 11.95 -5.37 10.68
C GLN A 46 10.70 -4.94 9.90
N GLN A 47 10.41 -3.63 9.85
CA GLN A 47 9.32 -3.10 9.04
C GLN A 47 9.47 -3.48 7.56
N THR A 48 10.67 -3.41 7.01
CA THR A 48 10.92 -3.75 5.59
C THR A 48 10.68 -5.24 5.33
N ILE A 49 11.10 -6.12 6.25
CA ILE A 49 10.83 -7.56 6.17
C ILE A 49 9.33 -7.82 6.26
N ASP A 50 8.63 -7.17 7.20
CA ASP A 50 7.19 -7.34 7.39
C ASP A 50 6.40 -6.82 6.19
N ASN A 51 6.82 -5.71 5.59
CA ASN A 51 6.26 -5.19 4.34
C ASN A 51 6.46 -6.19 3.20
N GLY A 52 7.61 -6.86 3.11
CA GLY A 52 7.85 -7.90 2.10
C GLY A 52 7.00 -9.17 2.30
N ARG A 53 6.49 -9.41 3.52
CA ARG A 53 5.64 -10.55 3.86
C ARG A 53 4.14 -10.26 3.76
N GLU A 54 3.77 -8.98 3.66
CA GLU A 54 2.41 -8.52 3.41
C GLU A 54 2.14 -8.47 1.91
N ASN A 55 1.29 -9.38 1.42
CA ASN A 55 0.89 -9.41 0.02
C ASN A 55 -0.61 -9.64 -0.09
N PHE A 56 -1.27 -8.97 -1.02
CA PHE A 56 -2.68 -9.12 -1.25
C PHE A 56 -3.02 -8.84 -2.70
N GLN A 57 -4.03 -9.55 -3.18
CA GLN A 57 -4.42 -9.54 -4.58
C GLN A 57 -5.89 -9.22 -4.74
N LEU A 58 -6.20 -8.69 -5.92
CA LEU A 58 -7.58 -8.48 -6.34
C LEU A 58 -8.19 -9.84 -6.66
N TYR A 59 -9.28 -10.18 -5.98
CA TYR A 59 -10.03 -11.40 -6.28
C TYR A 59 -11.12 -11.11 -7.31
N THR A 60 -12.00 -10.15 -7.01
CA THR A 60 -13.05 -9.71 -7.95
C THR A 60 -13.37 -8.23 -7.74
N THR A 61 -13.87 -7.59 -8.80
CA THR A 61 -14.41 -6.23 -8.76
C THR A 61 -15.75 -6.22 -9.45
N THR A 62 -16.77 -5.71 -8.76
CA THR A 62 -18.12 -5.59 -9.30
C THR A 62 -18.73 -4.29 -8.83
N ILE A 63 -19.85 -3.92 -9.45
CA ILE A 63 -20.68 -2.80 -8.99
C ILE A 63 -21.98 -3.39 -8.49
N LYS A 64 -22.30 -3.09 -7.23
CA LYS A 64 -23.54 -3.54 -6.58
C LYS A 64 -24.22 -2.33 -5.96
N ASN A 65 -25.51 -2.15 -6.23
CA ASN A 65 -26.30 -1.01 -5.74
C ASN A 65 -25.68 0.36 -6.06
N ASN A 66 -25.16 0.54 -7.28
CA ASN A 66 -24.42 1.74 -7.70
C ASN A 66 -23.20 2.09 -6.84
N LYS A 67 -22.63 1.12 -6.13
CA LYS A 67 -21.41 1.27 -5.33
C LYS A 67 -20.38 0.23 -5.72
N PHE A 68 -19.11 0.53 -5.47
CA PHE A 68 -18.03 -0.44 -5.67
C PHE A 68 -18.20 -1.62 -4.73
N ASN A 69 -18.00 -2.82 -5.27
CA ASN A 69 -17.97 -4.06 -4.52
C ASN A 69 -16.70 -4.81 -4.91
N VAL A 70 -15.63 -4.49 -4.19
CA VAL A 70 -14.30 -5.06 -4.40
C VAL A 70 -14.08 -6.19 -3.39
N THR A 71 -13.55 -7.30 -3.89
CA THR A 71 -13.11 -8.43 -3.09
C THR A 71 -11.61 -8.59 -3.23
N VAL A 72 -10.93 -8.70 -2.09
CA VAL A 72 -9.48 -8.93 -2.05
C VAL A 72 -9.17 -10.18 -1.24
N ILE A 73 -8.06 -10.82 -1.57
CA ILE A 73 -7.52 -11.97 -0.86
C ILE A 73 -6.13 -11.64 -0.33
N ASN A 74 -5.87 -11.97 0.92
CA ASN A 74 -4.54 -11.89 1.50
C ASN A 74 -3.72 -13.13 1.09
N THR A 75 -2.74 -12.94 0.21
CA THR A 75 -1.84 -14.01 -0.26
C THR A 75 -0.51 -14.02 0.50
N GLY A 76 -0.29 -13.06 1.39
CA GLY A 76 0.88 -12.96 2.24
C GLY A 76 0.83 -13.86 3.46
N SER A 77 1.95 -13.92 4.19
CA SER A 77 2.08 -14.69 5.43
C SER A 77 1.72 -13.88 6.68
N LEU A 78 1.48 -12.57 6.53
CA LEU A 78 1.07 -11.68 7.61
C LEU A 78 -0.35 -11.15 7.44
N PRO A 79 -1.09 -10.87 8.52
CA PRO A 79 -2.38 -10.22 8.45
C PRO A 79 -2.21 -8.79 7.90
N ILE A 80 -3.11 -8.41 7.00
CA ILE A 80 -3.14 -7.08 6.39
C ILE A 80 -4.26 -6.26 7.01
N ASN A 81 -4.04 -4.96 7.18
CA ASN A 81 -5.10 -4.04 7.56
C ASN A 81 -5.24 -2.96 6.48
N ILE A 82 -6.33 -3.03 5.72
CA ILE A 82 -6.63 -2.06 4.66
C ILE A 82 -7.24 -0.82 5.31
N THR A 83 -6.48 0.27 5.26
CA THR A 83 -6.84 1.52 5.95
C THR A 83 -7.54 2.49 5.02
N LYS A 84 -7.04 2.62 3.79
CA LYS A 84 -7.47 3.66 2.85
C LYS A 84 -7.83 3.08 1.50
N MET A 85 -8.83 3.68 0.88
CA MET A 85 -9.19 3.50 -0.52
C MET A 85 -9.21 4.85 -1.20
N TRP A 86 -8.45 4.94 -2.27
CA TRP A 86 -8.49 6.05 -3.20
C TRP A 86 -9.28 5.63 -4.44
N VAL A 87 -10.18 6.50 -4.89
CA VAL A 87 -10.93 6.35 -6.13
C VAL A 87 -10.74 7.58 -6.98
N GLN A 88 -10.40 7.40 -8.25
CA GLN A 88 -10.33 8.45 -9.26
C GLN A 88 -11.21 8.07 -10.45
N ASN A 89 -12.06 8.99 -10.90
CA ASN A 89 -12.88 8.82 -12.10
C ASN A 89 -12.21 9.52 -13.30
N TYR A 90 -11.73 8.75 -14.27
CA TYR A 90 -11.04 9.34 -15.42
C TYR A 90 -11.97 10.04 -16.43
N SER A 91 -13.29 9.96 -16.25
CA SER A 91 -14.26 10.69 -17.06
C SER A 91 -14.54 12.12 -16.57
N VAL A 92 -14.04 12.49 -15.39
CA VAL A 92 -14.31 13.80 -14.78
C VAL A 92 -13.01 14.36 -14.23
N THR A 93 -12.68 15.60 -14.60
CA THR A 93 -11.53 16.34 -14.07
C THR A 93 -11.65 16.50 -12.54
N ASP A 94 -10.55 16.32 -11.82
CA ASP A 94 -10.45 16.51 -10.36
C ASP A 94 -11.38 15.64 -9.49
N SER A 95 -11.63 14.40 -9.91
CA SER A 95 -12.55 13.47 -9.23
C SER A 95 -11.91 12.53 -8.20
N ILE A 96 -10.80 12.94 -7.60
CA ILE A 96 -10.06 12.12 -6.63
C ILE A 96 -10.77 12.14 -5.26
N ASN A 97 -11.18 10.96 -4.80
CA ASN A 97 -11.84 10.77 -3.52
C ASN A 97 -11.09 9.79 -2.63
N TYR A 98 -11.04 10.07 -1.32
CA TYR A 98 -10.37 9.27 -0.32
C TYR A 98 -11.35 8.75 0.72
N TYR A 99 -11.25 7.46 1.04
CA TYR A 99 -12.12 6.79 1.99
C TYR A 99 -11.31 5.99 3.01
N SER A 100 -11.76 6.01 4.26
CA SER A 100 -11.23 5.17 5.33
C SER A 100 -12.07 3.89 5.44
N ILE A 101 -11.42 2.73 5.47
CA ILE A 101 -12.10 1.41 5.49
C ILE A 101 -11.79 0.64 6.79
N ASN A 102 -10.55 0.73 7.28
CA ASN A 102 -10.01 0.04 8.46
C ASN A 102 -10.53 -1.40 8.62
N LYS A 103 -10.10 -2.29 7.71
CA LYS A 103 -10.49 -3.72 7.71
C LYS A 103 -9.27 -4.63 7.77
N LEU A 104 -9.26 -5.49 8.78
CA LEU A 104 -8.27 -6.54 8.97
C LEU A 104 -8.62 -7.79 8.15
N VAL A 105 -7.62 -8.39 7.51
CA VAL A 105 -7.73 -9.64 6.76
C VAL A 105 -6.59 -10.57 7.15
N SER A 106 -6.91 -11.70 7.77
CA SER A 106 -5.93 -12.74 8.12
C SER A 106 -5.24 -13.33 6.88
N PRO A 107 -4.05 -13.94 7.02
CA PRO A 107 -3.42 -14.70 5.94
C PRO A 107 -4.37 -15.73 5.31
N GLY A 108 -4.45 -15.78 3.98
CA GLY A 108 -5.40 -16.63 3.24
C GLY A 108 -6.86 -16.17 3.32
N GLY A 109 -7.16 -15.14 4.11
CA GLY A 109 -8.50 -14.60 4.28
C GLY A 109 -8.97 -13.79 3.07
N ILE A 110 -10.30 -13.75 2.91
CA ILE A 110 -10.97 -12.99 1.85
C ILE A 110 -11.78 -11.87 2.50
N LEU A 111 -11.63 -10.65 1.99
CA LEU A 111 -12.44 -9.50 2.39
C LEU A 111 -13.33 -9.09 1.22
N ILE A 112 -14.63 -9.17 1.43
CA ILE A 112 -15.68 -8.83 0.47
C ILE A 112 -16.31 -7.46 0.78
N ASN A 113 -17.09 -6.92 -0.16
CA ASN A 113 -17.92 -5.72 0.03
C ASN A 113 -17.14 -4.42 0.33
N ILE A 114 -15.87 -4.34 -0.09
CA ILE A 114 -15.11 -3.10 -0.02
C ILE A 114 -15.75 -2.09 -0.99
N GLY A 115 -16.15 -0.93 -0.47
CA GLY A 115 -16.85 0.11 -1.24
C GLY A 115 -18.34 0.23 -0.94
N GLN A 116 -18.98 -0.77 -0.32
CA GLN A 116 -20.44 -0.77 -0.11
C GLN A 116 -20.89 0.17 1.03
N ASN A 117 -20.07 0.27 2.08
CA ASN A 117 -20.40 1.01 3.32
C ASN A 117 -19.53 2.26 3.54
N LEU A 118 -19.04 2.87 2.45
CA LEU A 118 -18.20 4.08 2.54
C LEU A 118 -19.06 5.36 2.61
N SER A 119 -18.77 6.20 3.61
CA SER A 119 -19.43 7.49 3.84
C SER A 119 -18.43 8.64 3.65
N PRO A 120 -18.83 9.80 3.06
CA PRO A 120 -20.13 10.07 2.43
C PRO A 120 -20.17 9.56 0.98
N ASN A 121 -21.22 8.79 0.67
CA ASN A 121 -21.69 8.35 -0.66
C ASN A 121 -20.66 8.24 -1.80
N LEU A 122 -19.83 7.19 -1.77
CA LEU A 122 -19.15 6.71 -2.97
C LEU A 122 -20.16 6.04 -3.91
N ASN A 123 -20.88 6.86 -4.68
CA ASN A 123 -21.76 6.37 -5.74
C ASN A 123 -21.00 6.37 -7.07
N VAL A 124 -21.03 5.24 -7.77
CA VAL A 124 -20.52 5.13 -9.13
C VAL A 124 -21.48 5.90 -10.05
N ASN A 125 -20.96 6.80 -10.86
CA ASN A 125 -21.77 7.55 -11.82
C ASN A 125 -22.02 6.67 -13.05
N PRO A 126 -23.25 6.19 -13.29
CA PRO A 126 -23.54 5.35 -14.44
C PRO A 126 -23.43 6.10 -15.79
N ALA A 127 -23.48 7.43 -15.79
CA ALA A 127 -23.27 8.26 -16.98
C ALA A 127 -21.79 8.52 -17.29
N SER A 128 -20.87 8.03 -16.45
CA SER A 128 -19.45 8.02 -16.77
C SER A 128 -19.20 7.04 -17.92
N ASN A 129 -18.67 7.51 -19.05
CA ASN A 129 -18.30 6.67 -20.19
C ASN A 129 -16.85 6.15 -20.09
N GLY A 130 -16.21 6.25 -18.94
CA GLY A 130 -14.81 5.85 -18.74
C GLY A 130 -14.62 4.83 -17.63
N TYR A 131 -13.44 4.87 -17.02
CA TYR A 131 -13.03 3.93 -15.98
C TYR A 131 -12.67 4.63 -14.68
N TYR A 132 -12.73 3.86 -13.61
CA TYR A 132 -12.30 4.24 -12.28
C TYR A 132 -10.96 3.59 -11.98
N ASN A 133 -10.00 4.38 -11.51
CA ASN A 133 -8.79 3.85 -10.92
C ASN A 133 -8.98 3.79 -9.41
N ILE A 134 -8.72 2.62 -8.84
CA ILE A 134 -8.90 2.36 -7.41
C ILE A 134 -7.58 1.90 -6.85
N LYS A 135 -7.16 2.52 -5.74
CA LYS A 135 -5.98 2.13 -4.98
C LYS A 135 -6.35 1.82 -3.54
N LEU A 136 -6.04 0.61 -3.10
CA LEU A 136 -6.16 0.18 -1.71
C LEU A 136 -4.79 0.30 -1.03
N ILE A 137 -4.76 0.78 0.21
CA ILE A 137 -3.53 1.00 0.98
C ILE A 137 -3.66 0.36 2.36
N THR A 138 -2.62 -0.34 2.76
CA THR A 138 -2.51 -1.05 4.05
C THR A 138 -1.84 -0.19 5.11
N THR A 139 -1.95 -0.56 6.39
CA THR A 139 -1.26 0.12 7.50
C THR A 139 0.25 0.18 7.32
N ARG A 140 0.85 -0.84 6.71
CA ARG A 140 2.30 -0.94 6.55
C ARG A 140 2.82 -0.26 5.28
N GLY A 141 1.92 0.27 4.45
CA GLY A 141 2.25 1.06 3.27
C GLY A 141 2.15 0.31 1.94
N ASN A 142 1.88 -1.00 1.95
CA ASN A 142 1.65 -1.75 0.71
C ASN A 142 0.35 -1.31 0.06
N SER A 143 0.36 -1.24 -1.28
CA SER A 143 -0.79 -0.77 -2.04
C SER A 143 -1.07 -1.63 -3.27
N LEU A 144 -2.36 -1.80 -3.55
CA LEU A 144 -2.86 -2.48 -4.75
C LEU A 144 -3.66 -1.47 -5.56
N GLN A 145 -3.30 -1.29 -6.82
CA GLN A 145 -3.96 -0.37 -7.74
C GLN A 145 -4.55 -1.14 -8.93
N PHE A 146 -5.78 -0.86 -9.29
CA PHE A 146 -6.47 -1.51 -10.40
C PHE A 146 -7.49 -0.57 -11.06
N ASN A 147 -7.84 -0.89 -12.30
CA ASN A 147 -8.85 -0.17 -13.06
C ASN A 147 -10.17 -0.96 -13.10
N MET A 148 -11.28 -0.24 -13.09
CA MET A 148 -12.61 -0.82 -13.19
C MET A 148 -13.47 0.03 -14.13
N GLY A 149 -14.18 -0.60 -15.06
CA GLY A 149 -15.10 0.12 -15.95
C GLY A 149 -16.27 0.75 -15.18
N SER A 150 -16.80 1.86 -15.70
CA SER A 150 -18.06 2.43 -15.25
C SER A 150 -19.26 1.55 -15.67
N PRO A 151 -20.40 1.54 -14.95
CA PRO A 151 -21.61 0.81 -15.34
C PRO A 151 -22.14 1.18 -16.73
N GLY A 152 -21.86 2.41 -17.20
CA GLY A 152 -22.29 2.90 -18.52
C GLY A 152 -21.45 2.34 -19.67
N VAL A 153 -20.30 1.74 -19.39
CA VAL A 153 -19.43 1.12 -20.41
C VAL A 153 -19.93 -0.30 -20.67
N LYS A 154 -20.22 -0.60 -21.95
CA LYS A 154 -20.66 -1.94 -22.34
C LYS A 154 -19.61 -2.99 -21.96
N PRO A 155 -20.01 -4.14 -21.38
CA PRO A 155 -19.05 -5.18 -21.03
C PRO A 155 -18.30 -5.68 -22.26
N LEU A 156 -16.99 -5.89 -22.12
CA LEU A 156 -16.18 -6.58 -23.11
C LEU A 156 -16.40 -8.09 -22.96
N TYR A 157 -16.71 -8.77 -24.05
CA TYR A 157 -16.82 -10.22 -24.05
C TYR A 157 -15.42 -10.80 -24.18
N MET A 158 -14.98 -11.56 -23.20
CA MET A 158 -13.66 -12.22 -23.19
C MET A 158 -13.89 -13.72 -23.18
N GLN A 159 -13.28 -14.43 -24.12
CA GLN A 159 -13.33 -15.87 -24.24
C GLN A 159 -11.92 -16.42 -24.26
N LEU A 160 -11.65 -17.38 -23.37
CA LEU A 160 -10.41 -18.16 -23.38
C LEU A 160 -10.72 -19.56 -23.87
N THR A 161 -10.07 -19.95 -24.95
CA THR A 161 -10.23 -21.28 -25.55
C THR A 161 -8.89 -22.00 -25.52
N ILE A 162 -8.92 -23.27 -25.16
CA ILE A 162 -7.74 -24.14 -25.09
C ILE A 162 -7.84 -25.14 -26.24
N THR A 163 -6.77 -25.27 -27.04
CA THR A 163 -6.68 -26.20 -28.16
C THR A 163 -5.43 -27.08 -28.01
N PRO A 164 -5.55 -28.43 -28.06
CA PRO A 164 -6.79 -29.20 -28.14
C PRO A 164 -7.59 -29.21 -26.83
N GLN A 165 -8.92 -29.30 -26.92
CA GLN A 165 -9.85 -29.27 -25.78
C GLN A 165 -9.75 -30.51 -24.89
N GLU A 166 -9.28 -31.63 -25.44
CA GLU A 166 -9.11 -32.91 -24.75
C GLU A 166 -7.61 -33.17 -24.49
N LEU A 167 -7.24 -33.28 -23.22
CA LEU A 167 -5.87 -33.56 -22.77
C LEU A 167 -5.70 -35.06 -22.53
N THR A 168 -5.73 -35.86 -23.61
CA THR A 168 -5.79 -37.32 -23.45
C THR A 168 -4.43 -38.02 -23.26
N THR A 169 -3.27 -37.41 -23.56
CA THR A 169 -1.94 -38.02 -23.30
C THR A 169 -0.81 -36.98 -23.29
N THR A 170 0.21 -37.15 -22.44
CA THR A 170 1.47 -36.36 -22.42
C THR A 170 2.43 -36.76 -23.56
N PRO A 171 3.31 -35.87 -24.09
CA PRO A 171 3.34 -34.41 -23.99
C PRO A 171 2.73 -33.77 -25.26
N ILE A 172 1.67 -32.97 -25.10
CA ILE A 172 1.03 -32.24 -26.21
C ILE A 172 1.25 -30.74 -25.99
N ASN A 173 1.67 -30.05 -27.04
CA ASN A 173 1.73 -28.59 -27.06
C ASN A 173 0.29 -28.04 -27.00
N VAL A 174 -0.02 -27.29 -25.95
CA VAL A 174 -1.33 -26.66 -25.75
C VAL A 174 -1.26 -25.22 -26.21
N THR A 175 -2.21 -24.83 -27.06
CA THR A 175 -2.38 -23.44 -27.49
C THR A 175 -3.51 -22.81 -26.70
N LEU A 176 -3.22 -21.74 -25.96
CA LEU A 176 -4.25 -20.87 -25.38
C LEU A 176 -4.58 -19.76 -26.38
N SER A 177 -5.84 -19.71 -26.82
CA SER A 177 -6.37 -18.62 -27.64
C SER A 177 -7.25 -17.72 -26.78
N TYR A 178 -6.85 -16.45 -26.68
CA TYR A 178 -7.60 -15.43 -25.95
C TYR A 178 -8.30 -14.50 -26.96
N LEU A 179 -9.63 -14.51 -26.96
CA LEU A 179 -10.47 -13.68 -27.81
C LEU A 179 -11.14 -12.60 -26.97
N VAL A 180 -10.98 -11.34 -27.40
CA VAL A 180 -11.70 -10.20 -26.83
C VAL A 180 -12.60 -9.62 -27.91
N THR A 181 -13.91 -9.66 -27.68
CA THR A 181 -14.92 -9.07 -28.57
C THR A 181 -15.42 -7.76 -27.99
N ASN A 182 -15.06 -6.66 -28.64
CA ASN A 182 -15.59 -5.33 -28.35
C ASN A 182 -16.79 -5.05 -29.27
N ASN A 183 -18.01 -5.12 -28.71
CA ASN A 183 -19.26 -4.83 -29.43
C ASN A 183 -19.62 -3.33 -29.42
N SER A 184 -18.63 -2.44 -29.30
CA SER A 184 -18.83 -0.99 -29.41
C SER A 184 -19.01 -0.56 -30.86
N THR A 185 -20.11 0.11 -31.17
CA THR A 185 -20.40 0.70 -32.50
C THR A 185 -19.71 2.05 -32.72
N THR A 186 -19.10 2.62 -31.68
CA THR A 186 -18.24 3.80 -31.72
C THR A 186 -16.77 3.33 -31.67
N ASN A 187 -15.91 3.95 -32.48
CA ASN A 187 -14.46 3.70 -32.72
C ASN A 187 -13.58 3.64 -31.45
N ASN A 188 -13.91 2.77 -30.50
CA ASN A 188 -13.07 2.44 -29.36
C ASN A 188 -12.15 1.32 -29.81
N LEU A 189 -11.04 1.71 -30.45
CA LEU A 189 -9.95 0.80 -30.76
C LEU A 189 -9.44 0.20 -29.44
N LEU A 190 -9.38 -1.12 -29.39
CA LEU A 190 -8.59 -1.83 -28.40
C LEU A 190 -7.11 -1.67 -28.83
N THR A 191 -6.49 -0.55 -28.48
CA THR A 191 -5.03 -0.39 -28.55
C THR A 191 -4.40 -0.74 -27.23
#